data_AF-A0A6L6M230-F1
#
_entry.id   AF-A0A6L6M230-F1
#
_cell.length_a   1.000
_cell.length_b   1.000
_cell.length_c   1.000
_cell.angle_alpha   90.00
_cell.angle_beta   90.00
_cell.angle_gamma   90.00
#
_symmetry.space_group_name_H-M   'P 1'
#
loop_
_entity.id
_entity.type
_entity.pdbx_description
1 polymer ?
#
loop_
_entity_poly.entity_id
_entity_poly.type
_entity_poly.pdbx_seq_one_letter_code
_entity_poly.pdbx_strand_id
1 'polypeptide(L)'
;MPVKKKLTAVCVLTAAVCLFAATAFAETGDVAGVIHSTWQSAAQQIKTVVNTVVFPALDLILVTAFFVKAGTTYYEYRKHGQIEWTGLILLFAGLVLSLTAPLYIWTIAGV
;
A
#
# COMPACT_ATOMS: atom_id res chain seq x y z
N MET A 1 -67.62 -20.52 -6.73
CA MET A 1 -66.72 -19.39 -7.10
C MET A 1 -65.63 -18.98 -6.06
N PRO A 2 -65.36 -19.65 -4.92
CA PRO A 2 -64.36 -19.14 -3.97
C PRO A 2 -62.90 -19.48 -4.35
N VAL A 3 -62.67 -20.57 -5.08
CA VAL A 3 -61.33 -21.07 -5.42
C VAL A 3 -60.59 -20.14 -6.38
N LYS A 4 -61.28 -19.57 -7.38
CA LYS A 4 -60.68 -18.61 -8.32
C LYS A 4 -60.19 -17.35 -7.61
N LYS A 5 -60.97 -16.83 -6.65
CA LYS A 5 -60.63 -15.63 -5.87
C LYS A 5 -59.46 -15.87 -4.90
N LYS A 6 -59.38 -17.08 -4.32
CA LYS A 6 -58.24 -17.55 -3.50
C LYS A 6 -56.97 -17.73 -4.35
N LEU A 7 -57.10 -18.30 -5.55
CA LEU A 7 -55.98 -18.50 -6.48
C LEU A 7 -55.41 -17.16 -6.97
N THR A 8 -56.26 -16.22 -7.36
CA THR A 8 -55.82 -14.87 -7.74
C THR A 8 -55.16 -14.14 -6.57
N ALA A 9 -55.69 -14.28 -5.35
CA ALA A 9 -55.06 -13.69 -4.16
C ALA A 9 -53.67 -14.29 -3.87
N VAL A 10 -53.49 -15.61 -4.02
CA VAL A 10 -52.19 -16.27 -3.86
C VAL A 10 -51.20 -15.80 -4.93
N CYS A 11 -51.61 -15.74 -6.21
CA CYS A 11 -50.74 -15.25 -7.28
C CYS A 11 -50.29 -13.79 -7.06
N VAL A 12 -51.19 -12.92 -6.59
CA VAL A 12 -50.86 -11.52 -6.28
C VAL A 12 -49.90 -11.43 -5.09
N LEU A 13 -50.11 -12.25 -4.05
CA LEU A 13 -49.20 -12.32 -2.91
C LEU A 13 -47.81 -12.83 -3.30
N THR A 14 -47.73 -13.88 -4.13
CA THR A 14 -46.44 -14.38 -4.63
C THR A 14 -45.73 -13.34 -5.50
N ALA A 15 -46.45 -12.64 -6.39
CA ALA A 15 -45.88 -11.55 -7.18
C ALA A 15 -45.38 -10.39 -6.32
N ALA A 16 -46.13 -10.00 -5.28
CA ALA A 16 -45.70 -8.97 -4.34
C ALA A 16 -44.44 -9.42 -3.57
N VAL A 17 -44.40 -10.66 -3.09
CA VAL A 17 -43.22 -11.22 -2.42
C VAL A 17 -42.02 -11.27 -3.37
N CYS A 18 -42.20 -11.60 -4.65
CA CYS A 18 -41.12 -11.56 -5.64
C CYS A 18 -40.60 -10.13 -5.90
N LEU A 19 -41.48 -9.12 -5.93
CA LEU A 19 -41.10 -7.72 -6.10
C LEU A 19 -40.34 -7.17 -4.89
N PHE A 20 -40.73 -7.56 -3.67
CA PHE A 20 -40.02 -7.20 -2.43
C PHE A 20 -38.76 -8.05 -2.19
N ALA A 21 -38.68 -9.27 -2.72
CA ALA A 21 -37.47 -10.09 -2.66
C ALA A 21 -36.41 -9.61 -3.67
N ALA A 22 -36.82 -9.04 -4.81
CA ALA A 22 -35.91 -8.50 -5.82
C ALA A 22 -34.99 -7.40 -5.26
N THR A 23 -35.45 -6.61 -4.29
CA THR A 23 -34.61 -5.60 -3.63
C THR A 23 -33.58 -6.22 -2.68
N ALA A 24 -33.89 -7.36 -2.04
CA ALA A 24 -32.94 -8.10 -1.21
C ALA A 24 -31.87 -8.84 -2.03
N PHE A 25 -32.17 -9.21 -3.29
CA PHE A 25 -31.19 -9.78 -4.22
C PHE A 25 -30.47 -8.73 -5.08
N ALA A 26 -30.98 -7.50 -5.19
CA ALA A 26 -30.29 -6.41 -5.88
C ALA A 26 -29.15 -5.80 -5.05
N GLU A 27 -29.16 -6.00 -3.73
CA GLU A 27 -28.20 -5.40 -2.80
C GLU A 27 -27.33 -6.43 -2.07
N THR A 28 -26.99 -7.54 -2.73
CA THR A 28 -25.65 -8.12 -2.52
C THR A 28 -24.62 -7.22 -3.21
N GLY A 29 -24.65 -5.92 -2.88
CA GLY A 29 -23.73 -4.93 -3.37
C GLY A 29 -22.32 -5.42 -3.06
N ASP A 30 -21.42 -5.26 -4.00
CA ASP A 30 -20.05 -5.75 -3.93
C ASP A 30 -19.26 -5.01 -2.84
N VAL A 31 -19.60 -5.24 -1.57
CA VAL A 31 -18.92 -4.65 -0.41
C VAL A 31 -17.44 -5.04 -0.46
N ALA A 32 -17.13 -6.23 -0.96
CA ALA A 32 -15.77 -6.68 -1.23
C ALA A 32 -15.06 -5.77 -2.26
N GLY A 33 -15.68 -5.47 -3.40
CA GLY A 33 -15.13 -4.58 -4.42
C GLY A 33 -15.04 -3.11 -3.98
N VAL A 34 -16.00 -2.62 -3.20
CA VAL A 34 -15.93 -1.27 -2.61
C VAL A 34 -14.78 -1.18 -1.61
N ILE A 35 -14.62 -2.16 -0.73
CA ILE A 35 -13.49 -2.24 0.21
C ILE A 35 -12.17 -2.35 -0.56
N HIS A 36 -12.12 -3.17 -1.60
CA HIS A 36 -10.91 -3.36 -2.41
C HIS A 36 -10.52 -2.07 -3.16
N SER A 37 -11.49 -1.34 -3.71
CA SER A 37 -11.28 -0.05 -4.39
C SER A 37 -10.79 1.05 -3.43
N THR A 38 -11.28 1.04 -2.19
CA THR A 38 -10.86 1.98 -1.14
C THR A 38 -9.45 1.65 -0.65
N TRP A 39 -9.15 0.35 -0.43
CA TRP A 39 -7.80 -0.11 -0.11
C TRP A 39 -6.79 0.28 -1.18
N GLN A 40 -7.12 0.04 -2.45
CA GLN A 40 -6.21 0.36 -3.54
C GLN A 40 -5.98 1.88 -3.67
N SER A 41 -7.01 2.70 -3.47
CA SER A 41 -6.88 4.16 -3.46
C SER A 41 -6.01 4.67 -2.31
N ALA A 42 -6.21 4.15 -1.10
CA ALA A 42 -5.39 4.50 0.07
C ALA A 42 -3.93 4.04 -0.11
N ALA A 43 -3.71 2.84 -0.64
CA ALA A 43 -2.39 2.30 -0.91
C ALA A 43 -1.61 3.13 -1.95
N GLN A 44 -2.28 3.65 -2.99
CA GLN A 44 -1.66 4.56 -3.95
C GLN A 44 -1.19 5.87 -3.29
N GLN A 45 -1.97 6.45 -2.38
CA GLN A 45 -1.57 7.66 -1.65
C GLN A 45 -0.33 7.41 -0.77
N ILE A 46 -0.31 6.29 -0.05
CA ILE A 46 0.85 5.89 0.76
C ILE A 46 2.07 5.72 -0.15
N LYS A 47 1.92 5.05 -1.30
CA LYS A 47 2.96 4.89 -2.30
C LYS A 47 3.51 6.21 -2.81
N THR A 48 2.64 7.16 -3.10
CA THR A 48 3.06 8.50 -3.51
C THR A 48 3.88 9.17 -2.41
N VAL A 49 3.36 9.30 -1.19
CA VAL A 49 4.06 10.00 -0.11
C VAL A 49 5.38 9.33 0.26
N VAL A 50 5.41 8.00 0.29
CA VAL A 50 6.62 7.26 0.63
C VAL A 50 7.69 7.44 -0.45
N ASN A 51 7.32 7.39 -1.74
CA ASN A 51 8.27 7.58 -2.84
C ASN A 51 8.71 9.03 -3.03
N THR A 52 7.85 10.02 -2.76
CA THR A 52 8.17 11.43 -3.01
C THR A 52 8.79 12.14 -1.81
N VAL A 53 8.54 11.67 -0.59
CA VAL A 53 9.01 12.35 0.63
C VAL A 53 9.86 11.43 1.49
N VAL A 54 9.38 10.24 1.83
CA VAL A 54 10.05 9.38 2.82
C VAL A 54 11.37 8.85 2.30
N PHE A 55 11.38 8.21 1.12
CA PHE A 55 12.61 7.71 0.51
C PHE A 55 13.60 8.83 0.19
N PRO A 56 13.20 9.97 -0.42
CA PRO A 56 14.11 11.08 -0.65
C PRO A 56 14.68 11.70 0.63
N ALA A 57 13.90 11.81 1.70
CA ALA A 57 14.39 12.31 2.98
C ALA A 57 15.43 11.37 3.61
N LEU A 58 15.18 10.05 3.56
CA LEU A 58 16.14 9.05 4.02
C LEU A 58 17.42 9.06 3.18
N ASP A 59 17.28 9.20 1.87
CA ASP A 59 18.42 9.26 0.95
C ASP A 59 19.32 10.47 1.23
N LEU A 60 18.73 11.65 1.45
CA LEU A 60 19.49 12.84 1.82
C LEU A 60 20.28 12.67 3.13
N ILE A 61 19.68 12.06 4.16
CA ILE A 61 20.35 11.80 5.43
C ILE A 61 21.50 10.82 5.24
N LEU A 62 21.27 9.72 4.53
CA LEU A 62 22.29 8.69 4.27
C LEU A 62 23.44 9.20 3.40
N VAL A 63 23.14 9.95 2.34
CA VAL A 63 24.13 10.60 1.48
C VAL A 63 24.99 11.57 2.29
N THR A 64 24.36 12.42 3.09
CA THR A 64 25.09 13.38 3.94
C THR A 64 25.99 12.65 4.95
N ALA A 65 25.45 11.62 5.62
CA ALA A 65 26.22 10.82 6.56
C ALA A 65 27.39 10.07 5.89
N PHE A 66 27.19 9.55 4.67
CA PHE A 66 28.23 8.89 3.89
C PHE A 66 29.39 9.84 3.58
N PHE A 67 29.10 11.06 3.10
CA PHE A 67 30.14 12.04 2.81
C PHE A 67 30.88 12.51 4.06
N VAL A 68 30.16 12.70 5.17
CA VAL A 68 30.79 13.04 6.46
C VAL A 68 31.71 11.91 6.93
N LYS A 69 31.24 10.65 6.93
CA LYS A 69 32.08 9.51 7.35
C LYS A 69 33.26 9.32 6.41
N ALA A 70 33.07 9.47 5.10
CA ALA A 70 34.17 9.43 4.13
C ALA A 70 35.25 10.48 4.42
N GLY A 71 34.83 11.72 4.74
CA GLY A 71 35.73 12.80 5.12
C GLY A 71 36.48 12.51 6.43
N THR A 72 35.80 11.99 7.46
CA THR A 72 36.45 11.62 8.72
C THR A 72 37.41 10.46 8.53
N THR A 73 37.04 9.45 7.74
CA THR A 73 37.88 8.28 7.44
C THR A 73 39.14 8.69 6.67
N TYR A 74 39.03 9.64 5.74
CA TYR A 74 40.20 10.23 5.08
C TYR A 74 41.11 10.99 6.05
N TYR A 75 40.53 11.74 6.99
CA TYR A 75 41.29 12.48 7.99
C TYR A 75 42.01 11.56 8.99
N GLU A 76 41.33 10.51 9.45
CA GLU A 76 41.86 9.48 10.34
C GLU A 76 43.01 8.73 9.68
N TYR A 77 42.85 8.36 8.40
CA TYR A 77 43.92 7.77 7.61
C TYR A 77 45.18 8.64 7.61
N ARG A 78 45.02 9.96 7.42
CA ARG A 78 46.12 10.91 7.33
C ARG A 78 46.83 11.16 8.68
N LYS A 79 46.16 10.91 9.81
CA LYS A 79 46.68 11.20 11.15
C LYS A 79 47.13 9.98 11.94
N HIS A 80 46.34 8.92 11.88
CA HIS A 80 46.48 7.76 12.76
C HIS A 80 46.87 6.49 11.99
N GLY A 81 46.84 6.51 10.65
CA GLY A 81 47.18 5.37 9.80
C GLY A 81 46.19 4.19 9.88
N GLN A 82 45.11 4.32 10.66
CA GLN A 82 44.02 3.36 10.77
C GLN A 82 42.80 3.88 10.02
N ILE A 83 42.12 2.99 9.31
CA ILE A 83 40.93 3.31 8.52
C ILE A 83 39.75 2.48 9.03
N GLU A 84 38.72 3.13 9.54
CA GLU A 84 37.45 2.47 9.84
C GLU A 84 36.60 2.31 8.57
N TRP A 85 36.84 1.23 7.84
CA TRP A 85 36.05 0.89 6.64
C TRP A 85 34.61 0.48 6.95
N THR A 86 34.37 -0.08 8.15
CA THR A 86 33.06 -0.65 8.53
C THR A 86 31.93 0.38 8.42
N GLY A 87 32.14 1.59 8.94
CA GLY A 87 31.14 2.65 8.87
C GLY A 87 30.84 3.10 7.45
N LEU A 88 31.87 3.13 6.58
CA LEU A 88 31.73 3.54 5.20
C LEU A 88 30.95 2.50 4.37
N ILE A 89 31.27 1.21 4.56
CA ILE A 89 30.59 0.10 3.89
C ILE A 89 29.13 -0.01 4.35
N LEU A 90 28.86 0.13 5.64
CA LEU A 90 27.50 0.07 6.18
C LEU A 90 26.62 1.21 5.63
N LEU A 91 27.13 2.44 5.62
CA LEU A 91 26.42 3.59 5.05
C LEU A 91 26.19 3.43 3.54
N PHE A 92 27.19 2.91 2.81
CA PHE A 92 27.07 2.62 1.40
C PHE A 92 25.99 1.55 1.11
N ALA A 93 25.97 0.46 1.89
CA ALA A 93 24.93 -0.55 1.79
C ALA A 93 23.52 0.03 2.07
N GLY A 94 23.40 0.91 3.08
CA GLY A 94 22.16 1.63 3.37
C GLY A 94 21.69 2.50 2.21
N LEU A 95 22.61 3.15 1.50
CA LEU A 95 22.35 4.02 0.36
C LEU A 95 21.91 3.22 -0.88
N VAL A 96 22.54 2.07 -1.14
CA VAL A 96 22.09 1.13 -2.19
C VAL A 96 20.70 0.57 -1.86
N LEU A 97 20.44 0.28 -0.58
CA LEU A 97 19.13 -0.20 -0.13
C LEU A 97 18.05 0.88 -0.29
N SER A 98 18.30 2.14 0.11
CA SER A 98 17.33 3.23 -0.04
C SER A 98 16.97 3.50 -1.51
N LEU A 99 17.94 3.36 -2.42
CA LEU A 99 17.73 3.51 -3.87
C LEU A 99 16.95 2.34 -4.50
N THR A 100 17.14 1.12 -4.00
CA THR A 100 16.51 -0.08 -4.56
C THR A 100 15.14 -0.39 -3.94
N ALA A 101 14.89 0.04 -2.70
CA ALA A 101 13.63 -0.21 -2.00
C ALA A 101 12.37 0.31 -2.73
N PRO A 102 12.34 1.51 -3.34
CA PRO A 102 11.17 2.01 -4.08
C PRO A 102 10.78 1.13 -5.27
N LEU A 103 11.72 0.36 -5.83
CA LEU A 103 11.48 -0.49 -7.01
C LEU A 103 10.75 -1.79 -6.64
N TYR A 104 11.01 -2.34 -5.44
CA TYR A 104 10.56 -3.68 -5.08
C TYR A 104 9.50 -3.72 -3.98
N ILE A 105 9.47 -2.72 -3.08
CA ILE A 105 8.61 -2.78 -1.88
C ILE A 105 7.12 -2.84 -2.21
N TRP A 106 6.70 -2.17 -3.28
CA TRP A 106 5.29 -2.10 -3.68
C TRP A 106 4.80 -3.39 -4.32
N THR A 107 5.65 -4.08 -5.08
CA THR A 107 5.34 -5.40 -5.65
C THR A 107 5.14 -6.44 -4.55
N ILE A 108 5.96 -6.39 -3.50
CA ILE A 108 5.83 -7.30 -2.35
C ILE A 108 4.59 -6.97 -1.52
N ALA A 109 4.26 -5.68 -1.38
CA ALA A 109 3.08 -5.23 -0.65
C ALA A 109 1.74 -5.48 -1.38
N GLY A 110 1.78 -5.93 -2.64
CA GLY A 110 0.57 -6.15 -3.45
C GLY A 110 -0.10 -4.85 -3.93
N VAL A 111 0.69 -3.79 -4.17
CA VAL A 111 0.22 -2.43 -4.54
C VAL A 111 0.78 -1.92 -5.87
#